data_AF-A0A2V9XN82-F1
#
_entry.id   AF-A0A2V9XN82-F1
#
_cell.length_a   1.000
_cell.length_b   1.000
_cell.length_c   1.000
_cell.angle_alpha   90.00
_cell.angle_beta   90.00
_cell.angle_gamma   90.00
#
_symmetry.space_group_name_H-M   'P 1'
#
loop_
_entity.id
_entity.type
_entity.pdbx_description
1 polymer ?
#
loop_
_entity_poly.entity_id
_entity_poly.type
_entity_poly.pdbx_seq_one_letter_code
_entity_poly.pdbx_strand_id
1 'polypeptide(L)'
;MSTNGYHGSSTRNHNLRSLFSIFSSDLAIDLGTANTLVYARGKGIVVNEPSIVAINKNTGEVEAVGKEAKEMLGRTPGNIVAIKPMKD
;
A
#
# COMPACT_ATOMS: atom_id res chain seq x y z
N MET A 1 17.50 -16.57 -59.17
CA MET A 1 18.65 -16.84 -58.29
C MET A 1 18.93 -15.58 -57.48
N SER A 2 18.44 -15.54 -56.25
CA SER A 2 18.86 -14.55 -55.24
C SER A 2 19.07 -15.31 -53.95
N THR A 3 20.30 -15.35 -53.48
CA THR A 3 20.74 -16.06 -52.28
C THR A 3 20.76 -15.12 -51.08
N ASN A 4 20.21 -15.61 -49.97
CA ASN A 4 20.63 -15.48 -48.57
C ASN A 4 20.80 -14.10 -47.91
N GLY A 5 20.17 -13.99 -46.74
CA GLY A 5 20.52 -13.01 -45.72
C GLY A 5 19.66 -13.05 -44.45
N TYR A 6 19.34 -14.23 -43.89
CA TYR A 6 18.88 -14.30 -42.49
C TYR A 6 20.09 -14.34 -41.56
N HIS A 7 20.34 -13.25 -40.81
CA HIS A 7 21.12 -13.26 -39.59
C HIS A 7 20.68 -12.13 -38.67
N GLY A 8 20.34 -12.50 -37.43
CA GLY A 8 19.94 -11.56 -36.39
C GLY A 8 19.29 -12.24 -35.21
N SER A 9 19.96 -13.24 -34.63
CA SER A 9 19.68 -13.66 -33.25
C SER A 9 19.85 -12.45 -32.34
N SER A 10 18.75 -11.85 -31.89
CA SER A 10 18.75 -10.87 -30.81
C SER A 10 18.20 -11.52 -29.55
N THR A 11 19.16 -11.98 -28.76
CA THR A 11 19.16 -12.27 -27.32
C THR A 11 17.91 -11.79 -26.56
N ARG A 12 17.21 -12.72 -25.90
CA ARG A 12 16.26 -12.39 -24.82
C ARG A 12 17.05 -11.75 -23.68
N ASN A 13 16.94 -10.44 -23.52
CA ASN A 13 17.40 -9.76 -22.32
C ASN A 13 16.43 -10.05 -21.16
N HIS A 14 16.70 -11.11 -20.41
CA HIS A 14 16.36 -11.17 -19.00
C HIS A 14 17.46 -10.41 -18.22
N ASN A 15 17.12 -9.90 -17.02
CA ASN A 15 18.05 -9.42 -15.96
C ASN A 15 18.04 -7.93 -15.58
N LEU A 16 16.86 -7.33 -15.37
CA LEU A 16 16.72 -6.26 -14.36
C LEU A 16 15.51 -6.44 -13.42
N ARG A 17 14.55 -7.31 -13.75
CA ARG A 17 13.41 -7.60 -12.86
C ARG A 17 13.79 -8.45 -11.63
N SER A 18 14.91 -9.18 -11.68
CA SER A 18 15.29 -10.16 -10.64
C SER A 18 15.95 -9.54 -9.40
N LEU A 19 16.62 -8.38 -9.53
CA LEU A 19 17.30 -7.76 -8.38
C LEU A 19 16.29 -7.03 -7.48
N PHE A 20 15.28 -6.37 -8.06
CA PHE A 20 14.18 -5.78 -7.31
C PHE A 20 13.20 -6.81 -6.74
N SER A 21 13.16 -8.02 -7.27
CA SER A 21 12.36 -9.14 -6.74
C SER A 21 12.91 -9.72 -5.43
N ILE A 22 14.21 -9.57 -5.13
CA ILE A 22 14.76 -9.93 -3.81
C ILE A 22 14.36 -8.87 -2.76
N PHE A 23 14.05 -7.66 -3.21
CA PHE A 23 13.52 -6.56 -2.39
C PHE A 23 11.99 -6.42 -2.47
N SER A 24 11.26 -7.32 -3.17
CA SER A 24 9.80 -7.34 -3.08
C SER A 24 9.44 -7.83 -1.68
N SER A 25 9.09 -6.91 -0.79
CA SER A 25 8.60 -7.27 0.52
C SER A 25 7.30 -8.04 0.33
N ASP A 26 7.32 -9.35 0.53
CA ASP A 26 6.11 -10.13 0.71
C ASP A 26 5.37 -9.56 1.92
N LEU A 27 4.23 -8.91 1.66
CA LEU A 27 3.39 -8.30 2.68
C LEU A 27 2.14 -9.15 2.91
N ALA A 28 1.80 -9.35 4.18
CA ALA A 28 0.47 -9.78 4.59
C ALA A 28 -0.21 -8.59 5.29
N ILE A 29 -1.44 -8.28 4.90
CA ILE A 29 -2.21 -7.16 5.43
C ILE A 29 -3.46 -7.72 6.11
N ASP A 30 -3.64 -7.38 7.38
CA ASP A 30 -4.85 -7.65 8.14
C ASP A 30 -5.62 -6.33 8.32
N LEU A 31 -6.82 -6.26 7.77
CA LEU A 31 -7.69 -5.09 7.78
C LEU A 31 -8.82 -5.29 8.80
N GLY A 32 -8.47 -5.30 10.09
CA GLY A 32 -9.43 -5.48 11.17
C GLY A 32 -10.28 -4.24 11.44
N THR A 33 -11.46 -4.43 12.05
CA THR A 33 -12.37 -3.35 12.49
C THR A 33 -11.72 -2.42 13.52
N ALA A 34 -10.78 -2.90 14.34
CA ALA A 34 -10.08 -2.11 15.35
C ALA A 34 -8.72 -1.58 14.87
N ASN A 35 -7.93 -2.46 14.25
CA ASN A 35 -6.54 -2.20 13.88
C ASN A 35 -6.21 -2.77 12.50
N THR A 36 -5.33 -2.08 11.79
CA THR A 36 -4.71 -2.54 10.55
C THR A 36 -3.28 -2.96 10.86
N LEU A 37 -2.94 -4.19 10.50
CA LEU A 37 -1.60 -4.73 10.68
C LEU A 37 -0.99 -5.04 9.32
N VAL A 38 0.31 -4.74 9.17
CA VAL A 38 1.09 -5.16 8.01
C VAL A 38 2.27 -5.97 8.51
N TYR A 39 2.37 -7.21 8.06
CA TYR A 39 3.52 -8.08 8.27
C TYR A 39 4.38 -8.10 7.02
N ALA A 40 5.69 -7.92 7.17
CA ALA A 40 6.65 -8.10 6.09
C ALA A 40 7.52 -9.34 6.36
N ARG A 41 7.62 -10.25 5.39
CA ARG A 41 8.45 -11.46 5.50
C ARG A 41 9.88 -11.08 5.90
N GLY A 42 10.38 -11.70 6.97
CA GLY A 42 11.73 -11.46 7.50
C GLY A 42 11.88 -10.19 8.35
N LYS A 43 10.85 -9.36 8.48
CA LYS A 43 10.85 -8.16 9.34
C LYS A 43 9.83 -8.23 10.48
N GLY A 44 8.80 -9.07 10.36
CA GLY A 44 7.73 -9.11 11.35
C GLY A 44 6.63 -8.10 11.05
N ILE A 45 5.90 -7.67 12.09
CA ILE A 45 4.87 -6.63 11.97
C ILE A 45 5.58 -5.28 11.80
N VAL A 46 5.34 -4.63 10.66
CA VAL A 46 5.91 -3.33 10.29
C VAL A 46 4.91 -2.18 10.39
N VAL A 47 3.61 -2.48 10.47
CA VAL A 47 2.54 -1.50 10.76
C VAL A 47 1.58 -2.13 11.77
N ASN A 48 1.17 -1.35 12.77
CA ASN A 48 0.08 -1.67 13.69
C ASN A 48 -0.60 -0.36 14.09
N GLU A 49 -1.62 0.03 13.32
CA GLU A 49 -2.31 1.31 13.47
C GLU A 49 -3.80 1.09 13.75
N PRO A 50 -4.48 1.97 14.49
CA PRO A 50 -5.94 1.98 14.53
C PRO A 50 -6.54 2.03 13.12
N SER A 51 -7.57 1.24 12.85
CA SER A 51 -8.31 1.27 11.57
C SER A 51 -9.27 2.47 11.52
N ILE A 52 -8.69 3.67 11.48
CA ILE A 52 -9.40 4.95 11.48
C ILE A 52 -8.78 5.88 10.45
N VAL A 53 -9.63 6.64 9.77
CA VAL A 53 -9.24 7.67 8.81
C VAL A 53 -10.01 8.95 9.11
N ALA A 54 -9.34 10.10 9.15
CA ALA A 54 -9.98 11.40 9.22
C ALA A 54 -10.09 11.99 7.82
N ILE A 55 -11.32 12.36 7.43
CA ILE A 55 -11.63 12.83 6.07
C ILE A 55 -12.27 14.21 6.17
N ASN A 56 -11.85 15.12 5.29
CA ASN A 56 -12.53 16.38 5.07
C ASN A 56 -13.79 16.14 4.23
N LYS A 57 -14.97 16.39 4.79
CA LYS A 57 -16.27 16.13 4.13
C LYS A 57 -16.51 17.01 2.90
N ASN A 58 -15.85 18.16 2.81
CA ASN A 58 -16.05 19.09 1.70
C ASN A 58 -15.21 18.72 0.48
N THR A 59 -13.99 18.23 0.70
CA THR A 59 -13.03 17.90 -0.38
C THR A 59 -12.92 16.40 -0.65
N GLY A 60 -13.28 15.56 0.34
CA GLY A 60 -13.06 14.11 0.30
C GLY A 60 -11.61 13.70 0.59
N GLU A 61 -10.73 14.64 0.93
CA GLU A 61 -9.32 14.38 1.19
C GLU A 61 -9.08 13.74 2.55
N VAL A 62 -8.06 12.89 2.63
CA VAL A 62 -7.58 12.28 3.87
C VAL A 62 -6.69 13.28 4.60
N GLU A 63 -7.12 13.68 5.79
CA GLU A 63 -6.38 14.62 6.66
C GLU A 63 -5.45 13.87 7.62
N ALA A 64 -5.84 12.67 8.05
CA ALA A 64 -5.03 11.81 8.90
C ALA A 64 -5.46 10.33 8.79
N VAL A 65 -4.58 9.41 9.19
CA VAL A 65 -4.85 7.96 9.32
C VAL A 65 -4.34 7.47 10.66
N GLY A 66 -4.73 6.26 11.07
CA GLY A 66 -4.10 5.59 12.21
C GLY A 66 -4.29 6.33 13.53
N LYS A 67 -3.20 6.46 14.29
CA LYS A 67 -3.18 7.10 15.61
C LYS A 67 -3.62 8.56 15.55
N GLU A 68 -3.13 9.34 14.58
CA GLU A 68 -3.47 10.76 14.44
C GLU A 68 -4.97 10.92 14.19
N ALA A 69 -5.55 10.11 13.29
CA ALA A 69 -6.99 10.12 13.05
C ALA A 69 -7.81 9.71 14.29
N LYS A 70 -7.30 8.76 15.10
CA LYS A 70 -7.93 8.35 16.36
C LYS A 70 -7.92 9.49 17.40
N GLU A 71 -6.84 10.25 17.50
CA GLU A 71 -6.73 11.39 18.43
C GLU A 71 -7.70 12.53 18.10
N MET A 72 -8.14 12.61 16.84
CA MET A 72 -9.15 13.56 16.38
C MET A 72 -10.59 13.17 16.77
N LEU A 73 -10.84 11.94 17.24
CA LEU A 73 -12.19 11.51 17.65
C LEU A 73 -12.77 12.43 18.72
N GLY A 74 -13.95 13.01 18.43
CA GLY A 74 -14.62 13.95 19.32
C GLY A 74 -13.93 15.32 19.45
N ARG A 75 -12.91 15.60 18.62
CA ARG A 75 -12.11 16.83 18.63
C ARG A 75 -11.98 17.47 17.24
N THR A 76 -12.70 16.97 16.24
CA THR A 76 -12.66 17.51 14.87
C THR A 76 -13.49 18.78 14.73
N PRO A 77 -13.04 19.76 13.90
CA PRO A 77 -13.91 20.78 13.34
C PRO A 77 -15.07 20.15 12.54
N GLY A 78 -16.19 20.87 12.39
CA GLY A 78 -17.42 20.32 11.81
C GLY A 78 -17.29 19.78 10.37
N ASN A 79 -16.27 20.17 9.62
CA ASN A 79 -15.98 19.66 8.28
C ASN A 79 -15.07 18.42 8.25
N ILE A 80 -14.46 18.01 9.37
CA ILE A 80 -13.63 16.79 9.45
C ILE A 80 -14.40 15.69 10.19
N VAL A 81 -14.41 14.50 9.62
CA VAL A 81 -15.03 13.31 10.22
C VAL A 81 -14.00 12.18 10.32
N ALA A 82 -13.88 11.59 11.51
CA ALA A 82 -13.14 10.35 11.70
C ALA A 82 -14.08 9.17 11.43
N ILE A 83 -13.67 8.27 10.54
CA ILE A 83 -14.43 7.08 10.13
C ILE A 83 -13.65 5.81 10.42
N LYS A 84 -14.38 4.72 10.71
CA LYS A 84 -13.84 3.36 10.72
C LYS A 84 -14.25 2.71 9.39
N PRO A 85 -13.31 2.45 8.46
CA PRO A 85 -13.66 1.98 7.12
C PRO A 85 -14.13 0.52 7.12
N MET A 86 -13.59 -0.29 8.05
CA MET A 86 -13.98 -1.68 8.25
C MET A 86 -15.12 -1.76 9.26
N LYS A 87 -16.12 -2.59 8.97
CA LYS A 87 -17.26 -2.89 9.83
C LYS A 87 -17.48 -4.40 9.88
N ASP A 88 -18.08 -4.86 10.97
CA ASP A 88 -18.51 -6.25 11.16
C ASP A 88 -19.72 -6.59 10.29
#